data_AF-A0A832SC77-F1
#
_entry.id   AF-A0A832SC77-F1
#
_cell.length_a   1.000
_cell.length_b   1.000
_cell.length_c   1.000
_cell.angle_alpha   90.00
_cell.angle_beta   90.00
_cell.angle_gamma   90.00
#
_symmetry.space_group_name_H-M   'P 1'
#
loop_
_entity.id
_entity.type
_entity.pdbx_description
1 polymer ?
#
loop_
_entity_poly.entity_id
_entity_poly.type
_entity_poly.pdbx_seq_one_letter_code
_entity_poly.pdbx_strand_id
1 'polypeptide(L)'
;MKIAITRLENKAAGDRALCAAYGHDCYTVSPLRAELREERIDAFIEAVHRGEFDCLFFASALPAELIAPRLERWPRVIAIGPKTAEVLR
;
A
#
# COMPACT_ATOMS: atom_id res chain seq x y z
N MET A 1 -17.02 4.61 -22.99
CA MET A 1 -16.57 5.98 -22.63
C MET A 1 -15.04 5.99 -22.46
N LYS A 2 -14.38 7.16 -22.50
CA LYS A 2 -12.93 7.29 -22.24
C LYS A 2 -12.70 7.65 -20.77
N ILE A 3 -11.94 6.82 -20.04
CA ILE A 3 -11.73 6.94 -18.59
C ILE A 3 -10.25 7.19 -18.31
N ALA A 4 -9.92 8.25 -17.57
CA ALA A 4 -8.59 8.46 -17.01
C ALA A 4 -8.53 7.86 -15.60
N ILE A 5 -7.58 6.97 -15.35
CA ILE A 5 -7.42 6.27 -14.07
C ILE A 5 -6.16 6.79 -13.39
N THR A 6 -6.34 7.52 -12.29
CA THR A 6 -5.27 8.25 -11.59
C THR A 6 -4.49 7.41 -10.58
N ARG A 7 -4.08 6.19 -10.99
CA ARG A 7 -3.28 5.31 -10.13
C ARG A 7 -1.83 5.78 -10.05
N LEU A 8 -1.14 5.35 -8.99
CA LEU A 8 0.32 5.41 -8.95
C LEU A 8 0.87 4.46 -10.03
N GLU A 9 2.00 4.84 -10.64
CA GLU A 9 2.63 4.08 -11.75
C GLU A 9 2.84 2.59 -11.42
N ASN A 10 3.22 2.30 -10.18
CA ASN A 10 3.51 0.96 -9.69
C ASN A 10 2.27 0.17 -9.21
N LYS A 11 1.05 0.71 -9.37
CA LYS A 11 -0.20 0.08 -8.91
C LYS A 11 -1.23 -0.19 -10.02
N ALA A 12 -0.88 0.00 -11.28
CA ALA A 12 -1.79 -0.26 -12.39
C ALA A 12 -1.89 -1.78 -12.67
N ALA A 13 -3.02 -2.40 -12.32
CA ALA A 13 -3.31 -3.77 -12.70
C ALA A 13 -4.81 -3.96 -12.95
N GLY A 14 -5.15 -4.66 -14.04
CA GLY A 14 -6.52 -5.12 -14.33
C GLY A 14 -7.50 -4.06 -14.84
N ASP A 15 -7.21 -2.77 -14.70
CA ASP A 15 -8.16 -1.69 -15.04
C ASP A 15 -8.63 -1.72 -16.50
N ARG A 16 -7.69 -1.94 -17.44
CA ARG A 16 -8.02 -1.98 -18.86
C ARG A 16 -8.94 -3.15 -19.20
N ALA A 17 -8.66 -4.33 -18.66
CA ALA A 17 -9.50 -5.51 -18.87
C ALA A 17 -10.89 -5.30 -18.25
N LEU A 18 -10.95 -4.73 -17.05
CA LEU A 18 -12.21 -4.41 -16.38
C LEU A 18 -13.02 -3.40 -17.17
N CYS A 19 -12.45 -2.27 -17.58
CA CYS A 19 -13.16 -1.26 -18.37
C CYS A 19 -13.64 -1.82 -19.71
N ALA A 20 -12.80 -2.64 -20.38
CA ALA A 20 -13.18 -3.28 -21.63
C ALA A 20 -14.38 -4.22 -21.47
N ALA A 21 -14.46 -4.97 -20.36
CA ALA A 21 -15.59 -5.86 -20.06
C ALA A 21 -16.93 -5.12 -19.95
N TYR A 22 -16.91 -3.82 -19.65
CA TYR A 22 -18.10 -2.95 -19.62
C TYR A 22 -18.22 -2.03 -20.84
N GLY A 23 -17.47 -2.28 -21.93
CA GLY A 23 -17.53 -1.48 -23.16
C GLY A 23 -16.93 -0.08 -23.01
N HIS A 24 -15.88 0.07 -22.20
CA HIS A 24 -15.19 1.33 -21.96
C HIS A 24 -13.70 1.25 -22.28
N ASP A 25 -13.15 2.37 -22.76
CA ASP A 25 -11.71 2.55 -22.92
C ASP A 25 -11.15 3.28 -21.71
N CYS A 26 -10.03 2.82 -21.18
CA CYS A 26 -9.36 3.52 -20.10
C CYS A 26 -7.85 3.70 -20.34
N TYR A 27 -7.31 4.71 -19.66
CA TYR A 27 -5.92 5.15 -19.74
C TYR A 27 -5.41 5.36 -18.32
N THR A 28 -4.31 4.71 -17.97
CA THR A 28 -3.59 5.04 -16.74
C THR A 28 -2.94 6.40 -16.92
N VAL A 29 -3.25 7.32 -16.01
CA VAL A 29 -2.66 8.67 -15.96
C VAL A 29 -2.11 8.84 -14.56
N SER A 30 -0.79 8.91 -14.38
CA SER A 30 -0.19 8.89 -13.03
C SER A 30 0.35 10.27 -12.64
N PRO A 31 -0.50 11.21 -12.18
CA PRO A 31 -0.02 12.54 -11.79
C PRO A 31 0.75 12.52 -10.47
N LEU A 32 0.71 11.39 -9.73
CA LEU A 32 1.36 11.20 -8.45
C LEU A 32 2.35 10.03 -8.52
N ARG A 33 3.44 10.15 -7.76
CA ARG A 33 4.45 9.12 -7.60
C ARG A 33 4.66 8.83 -6.11
N ALA A 34 4.89 7.56 -5.79
CA ALA A 34 5.38 7.15 -4.48
C ALA A 34 6.88 6.89 -4.56
N GLU A 35 7.60 7.34 -3.55
CA GLU A 35 9.02 7.08 -3.37
C GLU A 35 9.21 6.26 -2.09
N LEU A 36 9.94 5.16 -2.20
CA LEU A 36 10.34 4.35 -1.05
C LEU A 36 11.63 4.91 -0.48
N ARG A 37 11.66 5.07 0.84
CA ARG A 37 12.81 5.56 1.58
C ARG A 37 13.29 4.45 2.49
N GLU A 38 14.05 3.52 1.92
CA GLU A 38 14.45 2.27 2.57
C GLU A 38 15.09 2.52 3.94
N GLU A 39 16.01 3.48 4.06
CA GLU A 39 16.64 3.83 5.34
C GLU A 39 15.63 4.22 6.43
N ARG A 40 14.51 4.87 6.05
CA ARG A 40 13.46 5.24 7.00
C ARG A 40 12.59 4.04 7.36
N ILE A 41 12.36 3.13 6.43
CA ILE A 41 11.67 1.87 6.68
C ILE A 41 12.48 1.04 7.67
N ASP A 42 13.78 0.92 7.44
CA ASP A 42 14.72 0.19 8.30
C ASP A 42 14.75 0.79 9.71
N ALA A 43 14.95 2.11 9.82
CA ALA A 43 14.96 2.80 11.12
C ALA A 43 13.62 2.64 11.86
N PHE A 44 12.50 2.63 11.15
CA PHE A 44 11.19 2.41 11.75
C PHE A 44 11.04 0.99 12.29
N ILE A 45 11.45 -0.03 11.52
CA ILE A 45 11.40 -1.44 11.93
C ILE A 45 12.22 -1.65 13.22
N GLU A 46 13.43 -1.10 13.26
CA GLU A 46 14.30 -1.16 14.44
C GLU A 46 13.65 -0.52 15.67
N ALA A 47 13.00 0.64 15.51
CA ALA A 47 12.27 1.29 16.60
C ALA A 47 11.08 0.45 17.10
N VAL A 48 10.36 -0.23 16.19
CA VAL A 48 9.29 -1.18 16.56
C VAL A 48 9.86 -2.37 17.34
N HIS A 49 10.99 -2.93 16.90
CA HIS A 49 11.64 -4.06 17.59
C HIS A 49 12.13 -3.67 18.98
N ARG A 50 12.65 -2.45 19.16
CA ARG A 50 12.99 -1.87 20.47
C ARG A 50 11.79 -1.60 21.37
N GLY A 51 10.56 -1.73 20.84
CA GLY A 51 9.33 -1.53 21.61
C GLY A 51 9.01 -0.06 21.86
N GLU A 52 9.44 0.84 20.98
CA GLU A 52 9.18 2.28 21.11
C GLU A 52 7.71 2.66 20.84
N PHE A 53 6.91 1.74 20.31
CA PHE A 53 5.52 1.97 19.94
C PHE A 53 4.58 0.92 20.53
N ASP A 54 3.48 1.37 21.13
CA ASP A 54 2.40 0.50 21.62
C ASP A 54 1.40 0.13 20.53
N CYS A 55 1.29 0.94 19.47
CA CYS A 55 0.32 0.76 18.39
C CYS A 55 0.84 1.24 17.04
N LEU A 56 0.59 0.46 15.98
CA LEU A 56 0.93 0.76 14.60
C LEU A 56 -0.35 0.97 13.77
N PHE A 57 -0.39 2.03 12.97
CA PHE A 57 -1.46 2.30 12.03
C PHE A 57 -0.96 2.10 10.60
N PHE A 58 -1.48 1.09 9.91
CA PHE A 58 -1.25 0.91 8.48
C PHE A 58 -2.37 1.60 7.70
N ALA A 59 -2.06 2.82 7.22
CA ALA A 59 -3.02 3.66 6.51
C ALA A 59 -3.26 3.25 5.05
N SER A 60 -2.38 2.44 4.47
CA SER A 60 -2.57 1.83 3.15
C SER A 60 -1.90 0.47 3.08
N ALA A 61 -2.26 -0.31 2.06
CA ALA A 61 -1.72 -1.65 1.87
C ALA A 61 -0.19 -1.65 1.60
N LEU A 62 0.35 -0.60 0.98
CA LEU A 62 1.76 -0.61 0.56
C LEU A 62 2.75 -0.65 1.76
N PRO A 63 2.63 0.21 2.79
CA PRO A 63 3.43 0.04 3.99
C PRO A 63 3.21 -1.30 4.69
N ALA A 64 1.99 -1.85 4.66
CA ALA A 64 1.76 -3.18 5.23
C ALA A 64 2.55 -4.26 4.46
N GLU A 65 2.50 -4.26 3.13
CA GLU A 65 3.22 -5.22 2.27
C GLU A 65 4.73 -5.15 2.46
N LEU A 66 5.28 -3.94 2.66
CA LEU A 66 6.73 -3.74 2.77
C LEU A 66 7.27 -3.92 4.18
N ILE A 67 6.51 -3.49 5.20
CA ILE A 67 7.01 -3.43 6.58
C ILE A 67 6.60 -4.68 7.36
N ALA A 68 5.35 -5.13 7.23
CA ALA A 68 4.83 -6.26 8.02
C ALA A 68 5.72 -7.51 7.96
N PRO A 69 6.20 -7.96 6.79
CA PRO A 69 7.02 -9.18 6.71
C PRO A 69 8.37 -9.06 7.43
N ARG A 70 8.79 -7.83 7.76
CA ARG A 70 10.06 -7.52 8.41
C ARG A 70 9.92 -7.31 9.91
N LEU A 71 8.70 -7.37 10.46
CA LEU A 71 8.44 -7.20 11.89
C LEU A 71 8.51 -8.54 12.64
N GLU A 72 9.49 -8.67 13.53
CA GLU A 72 9.59 -9.79 14.47
C GLU A 72 8.72 -9.57 15.72
N ARG A 73 8.46 -8.30 16.04
CA ARG A 73 7.61 -7.87 17.15
C ARG A 73 6.42 -7.09 16.62
N TRP A 74 5.26 -7.36 17.23
CA TRP A 74 3.99 -6.77 16.84
C TRP A 74 3.34 -6.02 18.01
N PRO A 75 3.33 -4.68 17.98
CA PRO A 75 2.45 -3.88 18.83
C PRO A 75 0.99 -4.09 18.43
N ARG A 76 0.05 -3.37 19.07
CA ARG A 76 -1.33 -3.34 18.57
C ARG A 76 -1.33 -2.84 17.13
N VAL A 77 -2.02 -3.52 16.22
CA VAL A 77 -2.10 -3.11 14.81
C VAL A 77 -3.49 -2.64 14.46
N ILE A 78 -3.57 -1.51 13.77
CA ILE A 78 -4.79 -0.97 13.18
C ILE A 78 -4.59 -0.86 11.67
N ALA A 79 -5.41 -1.59 10.91
CA ALA A 79 -5.52 -1.45 9.47
C ALA A 79 -6.69 -0.52 9.14
N ILE A 80 -6.46 0.56 8.39
CA ILE A 80 -7.53 1.53 8.08
C ILE A 80 -8.58 0.96 7.11
N GLY A 81 -8.15 0.14 6.15
CA GLY A 81 -9.02 -0.37 5.09
C GLY A 81 -9.00 -1.89 4.97
N PRO A 82 -10.03 -2.48 4.35
CA PRO A 82 -10.12 -3.93 4.16
C PRO A 82 -8.92 -4.47 3.38
N LYS A 83 -8.44 -3.75 2.36
CA LYS A 83 -7.28 -4.18 1.59
C LYS A 83 -5.99 -4.21 2.41
N THR A 84 -5.81 -3.25 3.31
CA THR A 84 -4.67 -3.26 4.25
C THR A 84 -4.81 -4.39 5.26
N ALA A 85 -6.03 -4.65 5.75
CA ALA A 85 -6.30 -5.73 6.68
C ALA A 85 -6.04 -7.10 6.05
N GLU A 86 -6.36 -7.30 4.76
CA GLU A 86 -6.03 -8.52 4.01
C GLU A 86 -4.54 -8.80 3.97
N VAL A 87 -3.71 -7.78 3.82
CA VAL A 87 -2.24 -7.93 3.79
C VAL A 87 -1.67 -8.33 5.15
N LEU A 88 -2.35 -7.95 6.24
CA LEU A 88 -1.90 -8.17 7.62
C LEU A 88 -2.49 -9.44 8.26
N ARG A 89 -3.23 -10.25 7.50
CA ARG A 89 -3.80 -11.53 7.93
C ARG A 89 -2.87 -12.67 7.55
#